data_AF-A0A417V4H5-F1
#
_entry.id   AF-A0A417V4H5-F1
#
_cell.length_a   1.000
_cell.length_b   1.000
_cell.length_c   1.000
_cell.angle_alpha   90.00
_cell.angle_beta   90.00
_cell.angle_gamma   90.00
#
_symmetry.space_group_name_H-M   'P 1'
#
loop_
_entity.id
_entity.type
_entity.pdbx_description
1 polymer ?
#
loop_
_entity_poly.entity_id
_entity_poly.type
_entity_poly.pdbx_seq_one_letter_code
_entity_poly.pdbx_strand_id
1 'polypeptide(L)'
;MKLNLEKKKKGAITMCTILDAAEERGVNRGETLKLIMMVQKKIKKGDSIAKIADDLVEDEIVISPIYKMVKEYPEDTERDIYQRLN
;
A
#
# COMPACT_ATOMS: atom_id res chain seq x y z
N MET A 1 5.73 -36.86 -41.61
CA MET A 1 5.62 -37.76 -40.44
C MET A 1 5.32 -36.93 -39.20
N LYS A 2 4.38 -37.40 -38.39
CA LYS A 2 3.70 -36.71 -37.29
C LYS A 2 4.66 -36.40 -36.13
N LEU A 3 4.72 -35.13 -35.70
CA LEU A 3 5.21 -34.78 -34.37
C LEU A 3 4.03 -34.89 -33.40
N ASN A 4 3.93 -36.04 -32.73
CA ASN A 4 3.06 -36.23 -31.59
C ASN A 4 3.64 -35.46 -30.40
N LEU A 5 3.02 -34.33 -30.04
CA LEU A 5 3.27 -33.67 -28.76
C LEU A 5 2.03 -33.79 -27.87
N GLU A 6 1.78 -34.99 -27.37
CA GLU A 6 0.92 -35.18 -26.21
C GLU A 6 1.79 -35.19 -24.94
N LYS A 7 1.87 -34.04 -24.26
CA LYS A 7 2.10 -34.01 -22.80
C LYS A 7 1.20 -32.97 -22.13
N LYS A 8 -0.01 -33.44 -21.82
CA LYS A 8 -0.77 -33.31 -20.57
C LYS A 8 -0.42 -32.15 -19.63
N LYS A 9 -1.49 -31.39 -19.31
CA LYS A 9 -1.88 -30.86 -17.99
C LYS A 9 -0.90 -29.93 -17.28
N LYS A 10 -1.04 -28.61 -17.50
CA LYS A 10 -0.82 -27.57 -16.47
C LYS A 10 -1.76 -26.37 -16.68
N GLY A 11 -3.05 -26.64 -16.87
CA GLY A 11 -4.07 -25.59 -17.06
C GLY A 11 -4.79 -25.16 -15.78
N ALA A 12 -4.38 -25.65 -14.60
CA ALA A 12 -5.17 -25.49 -13.36
C ALA A 12 -4.40 -24.93 -12.15
N ILE A 13 -3.09 -24.68 -12.25
CA ILE A 13 -2.28 -24.28 -11.08
C ILE A 13 -2.03 -22.77 -10.99
N THR A 14 -2.29 -21.99 -12.04
CA THR A 14 -1.77 -20.61 -12.09
C THR A 14 -2.80 -19.50 -11.95
N MET A 15 -4.10 -19.80 -11.86
CA MET A 15 -5.12 -18.75 -11.79
C MET A 15 -5.52 -18.37 -10.36
N CYS A 16 -5.58 -19.34 -9.44
CA CYS A 16 -5.88 -19.08 -8.03
C CYS A 16 -4.75 -18.22 -7.40
N THR A 17 -3.49 -18.63 -7.56
CA THR A 17 -2.35 -17.95 -6.91
C THR A 17 -2.08 -16.53 -7.43
N ILE A 18 -2.36 -16.24 -8.71
CA ILE A 18 -2.15 -14.89 -9.27
C ILE A 18 -3.24 -13.92 -8.78
N LEU A 19 -4.49 -14.39 -8.67
CA LEU A 19 -5.59 -13.60 -8.16
C LEU A 19 -5.38 -13.30 -6.67
N ASP A 20 -5.01 -14.30 -5.87
CA ASP A 20 -4.71 -14.13 -4.44
C ASP A 20 -3.57 -13.12 -4.22
N ALA A 21 -2.47 -13.26 -4.97
CA ALA A 21 -1.33 -12.32 -4.87
C ALA A 21 -1.63 -10.92 -5.45
N ALA A 22 -2.57 -10.79 -6.37
CA ALA A 22 -3.03 -9.48 -6.86
C ALA A 22 -3.97 -8.82 -5.84
N GLU A 23 -4.82 -9.61 -5.18
CA GLU A 23 -5.70 -9.17 -4.12
C GLU A 23 -4.92 -8.72 -2.89
N GLU A 24 -3.97 -9.52 -2.38
CA GLU A 24 -3.10 -9.14 -1.25
C GLU A 24 -2.31 -7.85 -1.54
N ARG A 25 -1.73 -7.72 -2.74
CA ARG A 25 -1.04 -6.48 -3.14
C ARG A 25 -2.00 -5.29 -3.27
N GLY A 26 -3.23 -5.54 -3.74
CA GLY A 26 -4.28 -4.52 -3.83
C GLY A 26 -4.74 -4.03 -2.46
N VAL A 27 -4.96 -4.95 -1.53
CA VAL A 27 -5.36 -4.68 -0.13
C VAL A 27 -4.26 -3.88 0.57
N ASN A 28 -3.01 -4.37 0.56
CA ASN A 28 -1.89 -3.69 1.22
C ASN A 28 -1.68 -2.27 0.66
N ARG A 29 -1.79 -2.09 -0.65
CA ARG A 29 -1.70 -0.76 -1.27
C ARG A 29 -2.86 0.14 -0.83
N GLY A 30 -4.08 -0.40 -0.79
CA GLY A 30 -5.27 0.34 -0.37
C GLY A 30 -5.20 0.80 1.08
N GLU A 31 -4.75 -0.07 1.98
CA GLU A 31 -4.54 0.23 3.40
C GLU A 31 -3.49 1.31 3.60
N THR A 32 -2.34 1.20 2.91
CA THR A 32 -1.28 2.20 2.99
C THR A 32 -1.75 3.57 2.49
N LEU A 33 -2.47 3.63 1.36
CA LEU A 33 -3.04 4.89 0.84
C LEU A 33 -4.05 5.50 1.81
N LYS A 34 -4.90 4.68 2.45
CA LYS A 34 -5.85 5.13 3.47
C LYS A 34 -5.13 5.71 4.69
N LEU A 35 -4.06 5.06 5.15
CA LEU A 35 -3.24 5.54 6.25
C LEU A 35 -2.62 6.91 5.92
N ILE A 36 -1.99 7.05 4.74
CA ILE A 36 -1.43 8.32 4.27
C ILE A 36 -2.47 9.44 4.25
N MET A 37 -3.65 9.17 3.69
CA MET A 37 -4.75 10.14 3.67
C MET A 37 -5.17 10.56 5.09
N MET A 38 -5.25 9.62 6.03
CA MET A 38 -5.59 9.92 7.43
C MET A 38 -4.54 10.78 8.12
N VAL A 39 -3.25 10.48 7.92
CA VAL A 39 -2.12 11.27 8.43
C VAL A 39 -2.17 12.69 7.86
N GLN A 40 -2.38 12.86 6.55
CA GLN A 40 -2.54 14.17 5.92
C GLN A 40 -3.64 15.00 6.57
N LYS A 41 -4.82 14.41 6.81
CA LYS A 41 -5.95 15.10 7.46
C LYS A 41 -5.62 15.54 8.88
N LYS A 42 -4.90 14.73 9.65
CA LYS A 42 -4.50 15.06 11.02
C LYS A 42 -3.38 16.12 11.07
N ILE A 43 -2.45 16.10 10.13
CA ILE A 43 -1.43 17.17 9.98
C ILE A 43 -2.08 18.52 9.68
N LYS A 44 -3.11 18.56 8.82
CA LYS A 44 -3.88 19.79 8.54
C LYS A 44 -4.60 20.33 9.79
N LYS A 45 -4.92 19.47 10.76
CA LYS A 45 -5.47 19.86 12.06
C LYS A 45 -4.42 20.28 13.09
N GLY A 46 -3.12 20.14 12.76
CA GLY A 46 -2.01 20.46 13.65
C GLY A 46 -1.64 19.36 14.63
N ASP A 47 -2.10 18.12 14.42
CA ASP A 47 -1.75 17.01 15.31
C ASP A 47 -0.25 16.65 15.22
N SER A 48 0.33 16.24 16.34
CA SER A 48 1.71 15.75 16.45
C SER A 48 1.81 14.28 16.01
N ILE A 49 3.03 13.80 15.72
CA ILE A 49 3.29 12.39 15.37
C ILE A 49 2.73 11.44 16.43
N ALA A 50 3.02 11.69 17.71
CA ALA A 50 2.57 10.86 18.83
C ALA A 50 1.03 10.77 18.92
N LYS A 51 0.34 11.90 18.74
CA LYS A 51 -1.13 11.92 18.76
C LYS A 51 -1.72 11.18 17.56
N ILE A 52 -1.10 11.32 16.39
CA ILE A 52 -1.54 10.62 15.17
C ILE A 52 -1.37 9.11 15.32
N ALA A 53 -0.23 8.67 15.87
CA ALA A 53 0.06 7.28 16.17
C ALA A 53 -0.98 6.68 17.13
N ASP A 54 -1.26 7.36 18.25
CA ASP A 54 -2.29 6.96 19.21
C ASP A 54 -3.69 6.90 18.58
N ASP A 55 -4.10 7.95 17.87
CA ASP A 55 -5.44 8.04 17.25
C ASP A 55 -5.68 7.01 16.14
N LEU A 56 -4.61 6.58 15.45
CA LEU A 56 -4.69 5.59 14.37
C LEU A 56 -4.35 4.17 14.85
N VAL A 57 -3.95 4.01 16.10
CA VAL A 57 -3.48 2.74 16.69
C VAL A 57 -2.34 2.16 15.85
N GLU A 58 -1.40 3.02 15.48
CA GLU A 58 -0.21 2.70 14.70
C GLU A 58 1.04 3.11 15.47
N ASP A 59 2.16 2.46 15.20
CA ASP A 59 3.43 2.87 15.83
C ASP A 59 3.95 4.19 15.24
N GLU A 60 4.60 5.01 16.08
CA GLU A 60 5.25 6.23 15.61
C GLU A 60 6.29 5.98 14.51
N ILE A 61 6.92 4.80 14.47
CA ILE A 61 7.88 4.41 13.43
C ILE A 61 7.20 4.28 12.05
N VAL A 62 5.91 3.94 12.02
CA VAL A 62 5.10 3.84 10.79
C VAL A 62 4.62 5.24 10.40
N ILE A 63 4.17 6.04 11.37
CA ILE A 63 3.65 7.40 11.12
C ILE A 63 4.75 8.38 10.72
N SER A 64 5.93 8.31 11.34
CA SER A 64 7.04 9.26 11.15
C SER A 64 7.46 9.48 9.68
N PRO A 65 7.72 8.44 8.86
CA PRO A 65 8.09 8.64 7.46
C PRO A 65 6.97 9.31 6.66
N ILE A 66 5.70 8.93 6.88
CA ILE A 66 4.54 9.56 6.22
C ILE A 66 4.44 11.03 6.63
N TYR A 67 4.57 11.31 7.94
CA TYR A 67 4.46 12.66 8.47
C TYR A 67 5.50 13.61 7.87
N LYS A 68 6.75 13.16 7.75
CA LYS A 68 7.84 13.92 7.12
C LYS A 68 7.52 14.23 5.66
N MET A 69 7.11 13.23 4.88
CA MET A 69 6.75 13.41 3.47
C MET A 69 5.61 14.41 3.29
N VAL A 70 4.56 14.33 4.11
CA VAL A 70 3.43 15.27 4.03
C VAL A 70 3.83 16.70 4.43
N LYS A 71 4.75 16.87 5.39
CA LYS A 71 5.26 18.19 5.76
C LYS A 71 6.17 18.79 4.69
N GLU A 72 6.96 17.96 4.03
CA GLU A 72 7.87 18.37 2.96
C GLU A 72 7.11 18.68 1.66
N TYR A 73 6.07 17.91 1.36
CA TYR A 73 5.22 18.04 0.17
C TYR A 73 3.74 18.21 0.56
N PRO A 74 3.34 19.40 1.06
CA PRO A 74 1.98 19.61 1.57
C PRO A 74 0.88 19.60 0.49
N GLU A 75 1.25 19.84 -0.77
CA GLU A 75 0.34 19.87 -1.93
C GLU A 75 0.17 18.50 -2.60
N ASP A 76 1.01 17.52 -2.23
CA ASP A 76 1.00 16.19 -2.83
C ASP A 76 -0.24 15.39 -2.40
N THR A 77 -0.77 14.59 -3.32
CA THR A 77 -1.87 13.67 -3.01
C THR A 77 -1.35 12.46 -2.21
N GLU A 78 -2.25 11.68 -1.60
CA GLU A 78 -1.87 10.45 -0.92
C GLU A 78 -1.15 9.45 -1.83
N ARG A 79 -1.45 9.49 -3.15
CA ARG A 79 -0.78 8.64 -4.15
C ARG A 79 0.63 9.10 -4.45
N ASP A 80 0.87 10.40 -4.50
CA ASP A 80 2.19 10.96 -4.74
C ASP A 80 3.10 10.67 -3.54
N ILE A 81 2.58 10.85 -2.32
CA ILE A 81 3.30 10.46 -1.09
C ILE A 81 3.59 8.96 -1.06
N TYR A 82 2.62 8.11 -1.43
CA TYR A 82 2.84 6.65 -1.52
C TYR A 82 3.94 6.28 -2.51
N GLN A 83 4.02 6.97 -3.66
CA GLN A 83 5.09 6.75 -4.64
C GLN A 83 6.46 7.23 -4.17
N ARG A 84 6.53 8.19 -3.25
CA ARG A 84 7.81 8.65 -2.67
C ARG A 84 8.33 7.75 -1.56
N LEU A 85 7.43 7.03 -0.89
CA LEU A 85 7.76 6.10 0.20
C LEU A 85 8.26 4.74 -0.30
N ASN A 86 7.96 4.38 -1.55
CA ASN A 86 8.35 3.12 -2.19
C ASN A 86 9.35 3.36 -3.31
#